data_AF-A0A8J5ME95-F1
#
_entry.id   AF-A0A8J5ME95-F1
#
_cell.length_a   1.000
_cell.length_b   1.000
_cell.length_c   1.000
_cell.angle_alpha   90.00
_cell.angle_beta   90.00
_cell.angle_gamma   90.00
#
_symmetry.space_group_name_H-M   'P 1'
#
loop_
_entity.id
_entity.type
_entity.pdbx_description
1 polymer ?
#
loop_
_entity_poly.entity_id
_entity_poly.type
_entity_poly.pdbx_seq_one_letter_code
_entity_poly.pdbx_strand_id
1 'polypeptide(L)'
;MLPQCLVQVRPWGISKPACSLVLLNCITDDTDGESEHVVAQWSKFDAYSAFSRLNAIKIYNTTIVSWDNSAALTQTDHPSLMTLFLVRVNFPDEELPAGLHSPDFPQSLEDIEICITNLRSLPDDIDLKWSQFASIYIEASQLHEVPASLVRLAPFDLSLSLNPIAILPPQLFEQESVAYLSFGGTLITQLPENVTKLSSSLGNLNLSYNNLTFL
;
A
#
# COMPACT_ATOMS: atom_id res chain seq x y z
N MET A 1 -24.03 -5.06 21.72
CA MET A 1 -23.77 -4.54 20.36
C MET A 1 -23.65 -3.04 20.47
N LEU A 2 -22.64 -2.42 19.84
CA LEU A 2 -22.64 -0.96 19.69
C LEU A 2 -23.90 -0.59 18.90
N PRO A 3 -24.74 0.35 19.35
CA PRO A 3 -25.98 0.72 18.65
C PRO A 3 -25.73 1.19 17.21
N GLN A 4 -24.51 1.61 16.91
CA GLN A 4 -24.06 2.16 15.63
C GLN A 4 -23.46 1.10 14.69
N CYS A 5 -23.62 -0.19 15.00
CA CYS A 5 -23.02 -1.24 14.19
C CYS A 5 -23.86 -1.57 12.95
N LEU A 6 -23.38 -1.17 11.78
CA LEU A 6 -24.06 -1.43 10.51
C LEU A 6 -23.89 -2.88 10.07
N VAL A 7 -22.65 -3.39 10.13
CA VAL A 7 -22.32 -4.76 9.75
C VAL A 7 -21.27 -5.31 10.71
N GLN A 8 -21.47 -6.55 11.18
CA GLN A 8 -20.41 -7.28 11.84
C GLN A 8 -19.54 -7.96 10.82
N VAL A 9 -18.26 -7.62 10.84
CA VAL A 9 -17.24 -8.28 10.05
C VAL A 9 -16.30 -9.04 10.98
N ARG A 10 -15.74 -10.14 10.49
CA ARG A 10 -14.64 -10.85 11.16
C ARG A 10 -13.42 -10.75 10.26
N PRO A 11 -12.65 -9.65 10.34
CA PRO A 11 -11.39 -9.55 9.63
C PRO A 11 -10.47 -10.68 10.06
N TRP A 12 -9.61 -11.10 9.14
CA TRP A 12 -8.60 -12.12 9.43
C TRP A 12 -7.69 -11.63 10.57
N GLY A 13 -7.27 -12.55 11.45
CA GLY A 13 -6.36 -12.24 12.55
C GLY A 13 -7.00 -11.65 13.81
N ILE A 14 -8.33 -11.45 13.87
CA ILE A 14 -9.00 -10.84 15.03
C ILE A 14 -9.92 -11.84 15.74
N SER A 15 -9.74 -12.01 17.05
CA SER A 15 -10.54 -12.95 17.88
C SER A 15 -11.94 -12.45 18.22
N LYS A 16 -12.18 -11.14 18.08
CA LYS A 16 -13.47 -10.49 18.35
C LYS A 16 -14.06 -9.92 17.06
N PRO A 17 -15.40 -9.95 16.89
CA PRO A 17 -16.05 -9.31 15.74
C PRO A 17 -15.71 -7.82 15.70
N ALA A 18 -15.31 -7.35 14.52
CA ALA A 18 -15.19 -5.93 14.25
C ALA A 18 -16.52 -5.40 13.70
N CYS A 19 -16.68 -4.08 13.75
CA CYS A 19 -17.92 -3.41 13.47
C CYS A 19 -17.70 -2.33 12.41
N SER A 20 -18.41 -2.43 11.28
CA SER A 20 -18.49 -1.34 10.31
C SER A 20 -19.41 -0.26 10.88
N LEU A 21 -18.88 0.95 11.05
CA LEU A 21 -19.61 2.06 11.67
C LEU A 21 -20.15 3.05 10.62
N VAL A 22 -19.49 3.14 9.47
CA VAL A 22 -19.93 3.93 8.31
C VAL A 22 -19.73 3.07 7.06
N LEU A 23 -20.76 2.99 6.22
CA LEU A 23 -20.69 2.42 4.88
C LEU A 23 -21.18 3.51 3.93
N LEU A 24 -20.33 3.89 2.98
CA LEU A 24 -20.69 4.78 1.89
C LEU A 24 -20.78 3.92 0.63
N ASN A 25 -22.00 3.67 0.15
CA ASN A 25 -22.20 2.84 -1.03
C ASN A 25 -22.93 3.66 -2.11
N CYS A 26 -22.14 4.26 -3.00
CA CYS A 26 -22.67 5.10 -4.08
C CYS A 26 -23.70 4.40 -4.97
N ILE A 27 -23.65 3.07 -5.07
CA ILE A 27 -24.60 2.29 -5.88
C ILE A 27 -25.96 2.15 -5.19
N THR A 28 -25.97 1.84 -3.89
CA THR A 28 -27.23 1.64 -3.15
C THR A 28 -27.83 2.92 -2.64
N ASP A 29 -26.99 3.91 -2.37
CA ASP A 29 -27.38 5.16 -1.72
C ASP A 29 -27.73 6.25 -2.76
N ASP A 30 -27.62 5.93 -4.05
CA ASP A 30 -27.84 6.85 -5.19
C ASP A 30 -27.09 8.18 -5.02
N THR A 31 -25.87 8.09 -4.48
CA THR A 31 -24.99 9.24 -4.30
C THR A 31 -23.99 9.28 -5.45
N ASP A 32 -23.83 10.46 -6.02
CA ASP A 32 -22.83 10.78 -7.04
C ASP A 32 -21.42 10.97 -6.47
N GLY A 33 -21.28 10.87 -5.15
CA GLY A 33 -20.03 11.13 -4.44
C GLY A 33 -19.75 12.61 -4.19
N GLU A 34 -20.73 13.52 -4.38
CA GLU A 34 -20.56 14.92 -4.01
C GLU A 34 -20.27 15.07 -2.51
N SER A 35 -19.38 16.02 -2.19
CA SER A 35 -18.85 16.21 -0.84
C SER A 35 -19.95 16.45 0.19
N GLU A 36 -21.03 17.16 -0.16
CA GLU A 36 -22.16 17.42 0.72
C GLU A 36 -22.88 16.12 1.15
N HIS A 37 -23.12 15.20 0.21
CA HIS A 37 -23.76 13.91 0.49
C HIS A 37 -22.87 13.03 1.38
N VAL A 38 -21.57 13.01 1.10
CA VAL A 38 -20.59 12.26 1.89
C VAL A 38 -20.49 12.84 3.31
N VAL A 39 -20.36 14.16 3.44
CA VAL A 39 -20.25 14.86 4.73
C VAL A 39 -21.51 14.67 5.58
N ALA A 40 -22.70 14.67 4.98
CA ALA A 40 -23.95 14.46 5.73
C ALA A 40 -24.07 13.04 6.33
N GLN A 41 -23.50 12.02 5.68
CA GLN A 41 -23.42 10.68 6.26
C GLN A 41 -22.29 10.61 7.30
N TRP A 42 -21.15 11.24 7.00
CA TRP A 42 -19.97 11.27 7.87
C TRP A 42 -20.21 12.01 9.19
N SER A 43 -20.95 13.11 9.18
CA SER A 43 -21.20 13.94 10.37
C SER A 43 -22.04 13.23 11.44
N LYS A 44 -22.66 12.09 11.11
CA LYS A 44 -23.40 11.26 12.06
C LYS A 44 -22.49 10.41 12.94
N PHE A 45 -21.20 10.39 12.63
CA PHE A 45 -20.21 9.52 13.25
C PHE A 45 -19.20 10.32 14.10
N ASP A 46 -18.88 9.80 15.29
CA ASP A 46 -17.81 10.36 16.12
C ASP A 46 -16.44 9.88 15.61
N ALA A 47 -15.86 10.68 14.72
CA ALA A 47 -14.56 10.43 14.11
C ALA A 47 -13.42 10.29 15.13
N TYR A 48 -13.41 11.12 16.18
CA TYR A 48 -12.26 11.25 17.07
C TYR A 48 -11.95 9.99 17.88
N SER A 49 -12.97 9.33 18.41
CA SER A 49 -12.76 8.12 19.23
C SER A 49 -12.53 6.87 18.38
N ALA A 50 -13.05 6.82 17.17
CA ALA A 50 -13.09 5.62 16.36
C ALA A 50 -11.86 5.42 15.46
N PHE A 51 -11.25 6.49 14.95
CA PHE A 51 -10.08 6.37 14.08
C PHE A 51 -8.83 5.87 14.79
N SER A 52 -8.71 6.11 16.10
CA SER A 52 -7.64 5.53 16.92
C SER A 52 -7.59 3.99 16.89
N ARG A 53 -8.72 3.35 16.56
CA ARG A 53 -8.89 1.90 16.44
C ARG A 53 -9.06 1.44 14.99
N LEU A 54 -8.96 2.35 14.02
CA LEU A 54 -9.00 1.99 12.61
C LEU A 54 -7.86 1.02 12.34
N ASN A 55 -8.21 -0.16 11.86
CA ASN A 55 -7.24 -1.25 11.67
C ASN A 55 -6.91 -1.49 10.20
N ALA A 56 -7.86 -1.26 9.31
CA ALA A 56 -7.66 -1.45 7.88
C ALA A 56 -8.41 -0.38 7.07
N ILE A 57 -7.79 0.08 6.00
CA ILE A 57 -8.43 0.88 4.95
C ILE A 57 -8.42 0.04 3.68
N LYS A 58 -9.58 -0.04 3.00
CA LYS A 58 -9.68 -0.69 1.70
C LYS A 58 -10.44 0.20 0.73
N ILE A 59 -9.82 0.52 -0.41
CA ILE A 59 -10.40 1.33 -1.47
C ILE A 59 -10.35 0.52 -2.75
N TYR A 60 -11.50 0.37 -3.40
CA TYR A 60 -11.66 -0.48 -4.57
C TYR A 60 -12.34 0.30 -5.69
N ASN A 61 -11.76 0.24 -6.90
CA ASN A 61 -12.38 0.74 -8.12
C ASN A 61 -12.82 2.22 -8.00
N THR A 62 -11.91 3.08 -7.57
CA THR A 62 -12.17 4.48 -7.23
C THR A 62 -11.15 5.39 -7.91
N THR A 63 -11.57 6.60 -8.27
CA THR A 63 -10.64 7.69 -8.61
C THR A 63 -10.46 8.59 -7.40
N ILE A 64 -9.23 8.71 -6.90
CA ILE A 64 -8.88 9.69 -5.88
C ILE A 64 -8.69 11.03 -6.59
N VAL A 65 -9.48 12.02 -6.21
CA VAL A 65 -9.35 13.39 -6.72
C VAL A 65 -8.28 14.17 -5.95
N SER A 66 -8.26 13.99 -4.62
CA SER A 66 -7.30 14.63 -3.73
C SER A 66 -7.13 13.81 -2.45
N TRP A 67 -5.90 13.71 -1.97
CA TRP A 67 -5.58 13.18 -0.64
C TRP A 67 -4.31 13.88 -0.13
N ASP A 68 -4.51 15.08 0.38
CA ASP A 68 -3.43 15.96 0.82
C ASP A 68 -3.02 15.72 2.29
N ASN A 69 -2.07 16.53 2.77
CA ASN A 69 -1.55 16.45 4.13
C ASN A 69 -2.61 16.69 5.23
N SER A 70 -3.70 17.40 4.93
CA SER A 70 -4.76 17.66 5.91
C SER A 70 -5.61 16.41 6.21
N ALA A 71 -5.61 15.44 5.29
CA ALA A 71 -6.27 14.15 5.42
C ALA A 71 -5.27 12.99 5.58
N ALA A 72 -4.04 13.28 6.01
CA ALA A 72 -2.99 12.29 6.05
C ALA A 72 -3.25 11.14 7.03
N LEU A 73 -2.78 9.95 6.67
CA LEU A 73 -2.60 8.88 7.62
C LEU A 73 -1.39 9.20 8.49
N THR A 74 -1.63 9.27 9.79
CA THR A 74 -0.64 9.64 10.81
C THR A 74 -0.63 8.63 11.95
N GLN A 75 0.52 8.42 12.57
CA GLN A 75 0.70 7.60 13.77
C GLN A 75 -0.13 8.16 14.93
N THR A 76 -0.27 9.49 14.99
CA THR A 76 -1.07 10.20 15.98
C THR A 76 -2.56 9.85 15.89
N ASP A 77 -3.14 9.90 14.70
CA ASP A 77 -4.59 9.72 14.50
C ASP A 77 -4.98 8.27 14.20
N HIS A 78 -4.04 7.48 13.66
CA HIS A 78 -4.24 6.11 13.19
C HIS A 78 -3.23 5.11 13.79
N PRO A 79 -3.03 5.07 15.13
CA PRO A 79 -1.98 4.25 15.74
C PRO A 79 -2.19 2.75 15.58
N SER A 80 -3.42 2.31 15.30
CA SER A 80 -3.77 0.88 15.17
C SER A 80 -3.90 0.41 13.71
N LEU A 81 -3.57 1.27 12.73
CA LEU A 81 -3.74 0.95 11.32
C LEU A 81 -2.68 -0.06 10.88
N MET A 82 -3.12 -1.27 10.58
CA MET A 82 -2.24 -2.38 10.20
C MET A 82 -2.23 -2.62 8.70
N THR A 83 -3.33 -2.28 8.01
CA THR A 83 -3.48 -2.66 6.60
C THR A 83 -4.05 -1.56 5.71
N LEU A 84 -3.47 -1.41 4.52
CA LEU A 84 -3.92 -0.50 3.47
C LEU A 84 -4.05 -1.26 2.14
N PHE A 85 -5.26 -1.39 1.62
CA PHE A 85 -5.54 -1.96 0.30
C PHE A 85 -6.07 -0.89 -0.66
N LEU A 86 -5.36 -0.65 -1.75
CA LEU A 86 -5.73 0.26 -2.83
C LEU A 86 -5.74 -0.52 -4.13
N VAL A 87 -6.92 -0.99 -4.55
CA VAL A 87 -7.04 -1.89 -5.70
C VAL A 87 -7.90 -1.27 -6.78
N ARG A 88 -7.40 -1.19 -8.02
CA ARG A 88 -8.10 -0.47 -9.12
C ARG A 88 -8.35 0.99 -8.78
N VAL A 89 -7.36 1.61 -8.14
CA VAL A 89 -7.41 3.03 -7.77
C VAL A 89 -6.71 3.86 -8.83
N ASN A 90 -7.34 4.95 -9.25
CA ASN A 90 -6.74 5.97 -10.10
C ASN A 90 -6.28 7.14 -9.22
N PHE A 91 -4.97 7.33 -9.10
CA PHE A 91 -4.34 8.40 -8.35
C PHE A 91 -4.25 9.69 -9.16
N PRO A 92 -4.37 10.87 -8.51
CA PRO A 92 -4.09 12.14 -9.15
C PRO A 92 -2.61 12.19 -9.56
N ASP A 93 -2.35 12.76 -10.74
CA ASP A 93 -1.01 12.96 -11.29
C ASP A 93 -0.16 11.68 -11.45
N GLU A 94 -0.77 10.48 -11.34
CA GLU A 94 -0.09 9.18 -11.42
C GLU A 94 0.96 8.97 -10.29
N GLU A 95 0.84 9.73 -9.20
CA GLU A 95 1.76 9.74 -8.06
C GLU A 95 1.06 9.28 -6.77
N LEU A 96 1.83 8.82 -5.80
CA LEU A 96 1.30 8.50 -4.47
C LEU A 96 0.90 9.80 -3.76
N PRO A 97 -0.37 10.00 -3.36
CA PRO A 97 -0.80 11.24 -2.72
C PRO A 97 -0.11 11.52 -1.37
N ALA A 98 0.05 12.81 -1.04
CA ALA A 98 0.71 13.28 0.18
C ALA A 98 0.15 12.68 1.47
N GLY A 99 -1.16 12.47 1.54
CA GLY A 99 -1.78 11.86 2.71
C GLY A 99 -1.42 10.39 2.94
N LEU A 100 -0.80 9.71 1.97
CA LEU A 100 -0.31 8.34 2.09
C LEU A 100 1.19 8.24 2.40
N HIS A 101 1.86 9.38 2.63
CA HIS A 101 3.29 9.41 2.95
C HIS A 101 3.64 10.61 3.86
N SER A 102 2.84 10.79 4.92
CA SER A 102 3.14 11.76 5.98
C SER A 102 4.51 11.49 6.63
N PRO A 103 5.23 12.51 7.12
CA PRO A 103 6.39 12.29 7.99
C PRO A 103 6.07 11.52 9.29
N ASP A 104 4.83 11.62 9.78
CA ASP A 104 4.33 10.89 10.95
C ASP A 104 3.57 9.63 10.50
N PHE A 105 4.01 8.91 9.47
CA PHE A 105 3.22 7.78 8.95
C PHE A 105 3.06 6.64 9.98
N PRO A 106 1.90 5.93 10.02
CA PRO A 106 1.68 4.87 11.00
C PRO A 106 2.72 3.74 10.89
N GLN A 107 3.49 3.53 11.95
CA GLN A 107 4.54 2.50 12.01
C GLN A 107 3.97 1.09 12.23
N SER A 108 2.71 1.00 12.66
CA SER A 108 1.95 -0.24 12.75
C SER A 108 1.44 -0.74 11.40
N LEU A 109 1.55 0.05 10.32
CA LEU A 109 1.11 -0.37 9.00
C LEU A 109 2.10 -1.39 8.43
N GLU A 110 1.73 -2.66 8.53
CA GLU A 110 2.56 -3.81 8.17
C GLU A 110 2.17 -4.42 6.82
N ASP A 111 1.02 -4.08 6.25
CA ASP A 111 0.53 -4.67 5.01
C ASP A 111 0.00 -3.57 4.08
N ILE A 112 0.74 -3.31 3.00
CA ILE A 112 0.46 -2.25 2.02
C ILE A 112 0.32 -2.88 0.65
N GLU A 113 -0.90 -2.90 0.13
CA GLU A 113 -1.22 -3.42 -1.20
C GLU A 113 -1.75 -2.31 -2.11
N ILE A 114 -1.00 -1.98 -3.17
CA ILE A 114 -1.35 -1.02 -4.22
C ILE A 114 -1.38 -1.77 -5.55
N CYS A 115 -2.55 -2.29 -5.92
CA CYS A 115 -2.69 -3.27 -6.99
C CYS A 115 -3.56 -2.76 -8.13
N ILE A 116 -3.10 -2.93 -9.37
CA ILE A 116 -3.84 -2.53 -10.58
C ILE A 116 -4.13 -1.02 -10.54
N THR A 117 -3.10 -0.18 -10.50
CA THR A 117 -3.26 1.28 -10.41
C THR A 117 -2.53 2.00 -11.55
N ASN A 118 -2.72 3.32 -11.65
CA ASN A 118 -1.96 4.17 -12.57
C ASN A 118 -0.64 4.68 -11.97
N LEU A 119 -0.21 4.20 -10.80
CA LEU A 119 0.97 4.69 -10.09
C LEU A 119 2.26 4.48 -10.89
N ARG A 120 3.01 5.56 -11.12
CA ARG A 120 4.27 5.55 -11.91
C ARG A 120 5.54 5.75 -11.11
N SER A 121 5.44 6.38 -9.94
CA SER A 121 6.58 6.68 -9.08
C SER A 121 6.15 6.68 -7.61
N LEU A 122 7.14 6.63 -6.72
CA LEU A 122 6.97 6.86 -5.29
C LEU A 122 7.83 8.06 -4.89
N PRO A 123 7.49 8.77 -3.80
CA PRO A 123 8.36 9.78 -3.23
C PRO A 123 9.75 9.21 -2.91
N ASP A 124 10.77 10.04 -3.14
CA ASP A 124 12.17 9.68 -2.93
C ASP A 124 12.56 9.54 -1.45
N ASP A 125 11.63 9.65 -0.51
CA ASP A 125 11.90 9.65 0.94
C ASP A 125 10.95 8.73 1.73
N ILE A 126 10.24 7.80 1.07
CA ILE A 126 9.37 6.84 1.78
C ILE A 126 10.14 5.95 2.77
N ASP A 127 11.44 5.74 2.56
CA ASP A 127 12.33 5.03 3.49
C ASP A 127 12.48 5.71 4.85
N LEU A 128 12.21 7.02 4.92
CA LEU A 128 12.23 7.78 6.17
C LEU A 128 10.88 7.76 6.90
N LYS A 129 9.85 7.20 6.28
CA LYS A 129 8.44 7.36 6.69
C LYS A 129 7.75 6.03 6.92
N TRP A 130 7.88 5.11 5.98
CA TRP A 130 7.24 3.80 6.02
C TRP A 130 8.03 2.83 6.88
N SER A 131 7.34 1.84 7.45
CA SER A 131 7.98 0.82 8.28
C SER A 131 8.76 -0.17 7.41
N GLN A 132 10.02 -0.43 7.75
CA GLN A 132 10.83 -1.48 7.12
C GLN A 132 10.27 -2.90 7.37
N PHE A 133 9.38 -3.06 8.35
CA PHE A 133 8.74 -4.35 8.65
C PHE A 133 7.48 -4.59 7.82
N ALA A 134 7.09 -3.64 6.98
CA ALA A 134 5.94 -3.79 6.13
C ALA A 134 6.19 -4.82 5.01
N SER A 135 5.14 -5.56 4.67
CA SER A 135 4.99 -6.28 3.41
C SER A 135 4.37 -5.32 2.41
N ILE A 136 5.09 -5.06 1.31
CA ILE A 136 4.72 -4.05 0.32
C ILE A 136 4.50 -4.72 -1.02
N TYR A 137 3.27 -4.65 -1.52
CA TYR A 137 2.86 -5.16 -2.82
C TYR A 137 2.40 -3.99 -3.68
N ILE A 138 3.19 -3.63 -4.68
CA ILE A 138 2.80 -2.63 -5.69
C ILE A 138 2.75 -3.35 -7.03
N GLU A 139 1.65 -4.04 -7.29
CA GLU A 139 1.53 -4.95 -8.42
C GLU A 139 0.65 -4.41 -9.54
N ALA A 140 0.94 -4.81 -10.78
CA ALA A 140 0.16 -4.43 -11.96
C ALA A 140 -0.09 -2.92 -12.07
N SER A 141 0.88 -2.12 -11.62
CA SER A 141 0.86 -0.66 -11.71
C SER A 141 1.71 -0.21 -12.91
N GLN A 142 2.25 1.00 -12.91
CA GLN A 142 2.98 1.58 -14.05
C GLN A 142 4.43 1.95 -13.69
N LEU A 143 5.04 1.25 -12.72
CA LEU A 143 6.43 1.46 -12.33
C LEU A 143 7.38 0.96 -13.45
N HIS A 144 8.20 1.84 -14.01
CA HIS A 144 9.16 1.47 -15.07
C HIS A 144 10.53 1.06 -14.52
N GLU A 145 10.77 1.37 -13.25
CA GLU A 145 11.98 1.03 -12.52
C GLU A 145 11.62 0.72 -11.05
N VAL A 146 12.56 0.12 -10.33
CA VAL A 146 12.43 -0.06 -8.89
C VAL A 146 12.72 1.28 -8.21
N PRO A 147 11.77 1.87 -7.47
CA PRO A 147 12.00 3.12 -6.75
C PRO A 147 13.20 3.00 -5.79
N ALA A 148 14.14 3.95 -5.87
CA ALA A 148 15.35 3.92 -5.05
C ALA A 148 15.05 3.96 -3.54
N SER A 149 13.95 4.62 -3.16
CA SER A 149 13.48 4.66 -1.79
C SER A 149 12.98 3.31 -1.28
N LEU A 150 12.41 2.43 -2.12
CA LEU A 150 12.09 1.05 -1.72
C LEU A 150 13.34 0.19 -1.51
N VAL A 151 14.38 0.42 -2.31
CA VAL A 151 15.68 -0.25 -2.13
C VAL A 151 16.31 0.14 -0.79
N ARG A 152 16.25 1.43 -0.41
CA ARG A 152 16.75 1.91 0.88
C ARG A 152 15.88 1.50 2.07
N LEU A 153 14.55 1.48 1.88
CA LEU A 153 13.61 1.02 2.90
C LEU A 153 13.85 -0.44 3.27
N ALA A 154 14.19 -1.26 2.27
CA ALA A 154 14.45 -2.70 2.43
C ALA A 154 13.33 -3.41 3.22
N PRO A 155 12.07 -3.33 2.74
CA PRO A 155 10.91 -3.88 3.44
C PRO A 155 11.03 -5.40 3.61
N PHE A 156 10.36 -5.95 4.60
CA PHE A 156 10.41 -7.39 4.89
C PHE A 156 10.04 -8.24 3.66
N ASP A 157 8.91 -7.92 3.02
CA ASP A 157 8.47 -8.53 1.77
C ASP A 157 8.21 -7.45 0.72
N LEU A 158 8.71 -7.66 -0.51
CA LEU A 158 8.47 -6.74 -1.62
C LEU A 158 8.00 -7.49 -2.88
N SER A 159 6.86 -7.08 -3.42
CA SER A 159 6.44 -7.47 -4.76
C SER A 159 6.20 -6.24 -5.63
N LEU A 160 6.92 -6.18 -6.75
CA LEU A 160 6.68 -5.22 -7.84
C LEU A 160 6.23 -5.95 -9.12
N SER A 161 5.61 -7.12 -8.96
CA SER A 161 5.18 -7.99 -10.06
C SER A 161 4.23 -7.26 -11.02
N LEU A 162 4.24 -7.65 -12.29
CA LEU A 162 3.37 -7.11 -13.35
C LEU A 162 3.53 -5.60 -13.61
N ASN A 163 4.63 -4.99 -13.16
CA ASN A 163 5.01 -3.64 -13.60
C ASN A 163 5.95 -3.69 -14.83
N PRO A 164 6.02 -2.63 -15.64
CA PRO A 164 6.93 -2.55 -16.78
C PRO A 164 8.41 -2.33 -16.39
N ILE A 165 8.88 -2.96 -15.32
CA ILE A 165 10.27 -2.87 -14.82
C ILE A 165 11.18 -3.70 -15.71
N ALA A 166 12.22 -3.08 -16.27
CA ALA A 166 13.19 -3.76 -17.13
C ALA A 166 14.53 -4.04 -16.44
N ILE A 167 14.87 -3.30 -15.39
CA ILE A 167 16.17 -3.33 -14.73
C ILE A 167 15.98 -3.47 -13.22
N LEU A 168 16.73 -4.40 -12.61
CA LEU A 168 16.81 -4.54 -11.17
C LEU A 168 18.14 -3.99 -10.64
N PRO A 169 18.13 -3.07 -9.65
CA PRO A 169 19.36 -2.63 -9.01
C PRO A 169 19.99 -3.75 -8.16
N PRO A 170 21.33 -3.93 -8.18
CA PRO A 170 22.00 -4.99 -7.42
C PRO A 170 21.75 -4.88 -5.92
N GLN A 171 21.57 -3.67 -5.38
CA GLN A 171 21.36 -3.40 -3.96
C GLN A 171 20.10 -4.06 -3.41
N LEU A 172 19.11 -4.42 -4.23
CA LEU A 172 17.94 -5.20 -3.80
C LEU A 172 18.33 -6.56 -3.21
N PHE A 173 19.37 -7.17 -3.78
CA PHE A 173 19.82 -8.50 -3.42
C PHE A 173 20.82 -8.49 -2.25
N GLU A 174 21.22 -7.30 -1.79
CA GLU A 174 22.24 -7.12 -0.76
C GLU A 174 21.64 -6.77 0.63
N GLN A 175 20.32 -6.58 0.72
CA GLN A 175 19.64 -6.18 1.95
C GLN A 175 19.40 -7.38 2.88
N GLU A 176 19.86 -7.30 4.13
CA GLU A 176 19.73 -8.37 5.13
C GLU A 176 18.36 -8.42 5.82
N SER A 177 17.45 -7.48 5.54
CA SER A 177 16.09 -7.45 6.08
C SER A 177 15.04 -8.09 5.17
N VAL A 178 15.30 -8.15 3.86
CA VAL A 178 14.31 -8.59 2.86
C VAL A 178 14.28 -10.12 2.80
N ALA A 179 13.12 -10.71 3.09
CA ALA A 179 12.90 -12.15 3.06
C ALA A 179 12.32 -12.63 1.71
N TYR A 180 11.47 -11.82 1.08
CA TYR A 180 10.77 -12.15 -0.16
C TYR A 180 10.91 -11.04 -1.20
N LEU A 181 11.30 -11.41 -2.42
CA LEU A 181 11.30 -10.53 -3.59
C LEU A 181 10.48 -11.15 -4.72
N SER A 182 9.54 -10.39 -5.29
CA SER A 182 8.79 -10.81 -6.47
C SER A 182 8.77 -9.74 -7.56
N PHE A 183 9.24 -10.13 -8.74
CA PHE A 183 9.24 -9.35 -9.96
C PHE A 183 8.64 -10.17 -11.12
N GLY A 184 7.68 -11.03 -10.81
CA GLY A 184 7.05 -11.90 -11.79
C GLY A 184 6.30 -11.10 -12.86
N GLY A 185 6.39 -11.52 -14.12
CA GLY A 185 5.68 -10.88 -15.23
C GLY A 185 6.07 -9.42 -15.47
N THR A 186 7.33 -9.06 -15.19
CA THR A 186 7.89 -7.75 -15.53
C THR A 186 8.62 -7.83 -16.88
N LEU A 187 9.44 -6.83 -17.23
CA LEU A 187 10.20 -6.76 -18.49
C LEU A 187 11.68 -7.11 -18.32
N ILE A 188 12.03 -7.79 -17.23
CA ILE A 188 13.42 -8.13 -16.91
C ILE A 188 13.91 -9.20 -17.90
N THR A 189 15.08 -8.95 -18.49
CA THR A 189 15.76 -9.89 -19.40
C THR A 189 17.03 -10.49 -18.81
N GLN A 190 17.57 -9.89 -17.75
CA GLN A 190 18.80 -10.31 -17.08
C GLN A 190 18.79 -9.88 -15.61
N LEU A 191 19.49 -10.64 -14.76
CA LEU A 191 19.80 -10.24 -13.40
C LEU A 191 21.03 -9.31 -13.35
N PRO A 192 21.18 -8.47 -12.30
CA PRO A 192 22.35 -7.60 -12.19
C PRO A 192 23.63 -8.39 -11.92
N GLU A 193 24.68 -8.12 -12.69
CA GLU A 193 25.98 -8.82 -12.58
C GLU A 193 26.81 -8.38 -11.35
N ASN A 194 26.52 -7.21 -10.78
CA ASN A 194 27.33 -6.56 -9.74
C ASN A 194 26.77 -6.74 -8.32
N VAL A 195 26.15 -7.87 -8.01
CA VAL A 195 25.77 -8.20 -6.63
C VAL A 195 27.03 -8.61 -5.85
N THR A 196 27.47 -7.76 -4.94
CA THR A 196 28.73 -7.94 -4.21
C THR A 196 28.60 -8.90 -3.03
N LYS A 197 27.44 -8.88 -2.36
CA LYS A 197 27.12 -9.74 -1.22
C LYS A 197 25.64 -10.09 -1.24
N LEU A 198 25.31 -11.28 -1.74
CA LEU A 198 23.94 -11.79 -1.68
C LEU A 198 23.48 -11.89 -0.22
N SER A 199 22.29 -11.35 0.06
CA SER A 199 21.65 -11.38 1.37
C SER A 199 21.45 -12.81 1.86
N SER A 200 21.74 -13.02 3.15
CA SER A 200 21.49 -14.32 3.79
C SER A 200 20.02 -14.50 4.19
N SER A 201 19.26 -13.40 4.25
CA SER A 201 17.85 -13.39 4.64
C SER A 201 16.88 -13.65 3.48
N LEU A 202 17.34 -13.48 2.24
CA LEU A 202 16.51 -13.68 1.05
C LEU A 202 16.15 -15.18 0.89
N GLY A 203 14.96 -15.54 1.38
CA GLY A 203 14.46 -16.90 1.35
C GLY A 203 13.70 -17.24 0.07
N ASN A 204 13.18 -16.24 -0.64
CA ASN A 204 12.41 -16.45 -1.87
C ASN A 204 12.61 -15.33 -2.88
N LEU A 205 12.84 -15.73 -4.14
CA LEU A 205 12.92 -14.83 -5.28
C LEU A 205 12.03 -15.35 -6.41
N ASN A 206 11.00 -14.60 -6.75
CA ASN A 206 10.10 -14.91 -7.85
C ASN A 206 10.40 -14.03 -9.08
N LEU A 207 10.87 -14.66 -10.14
CA LEU A 207 11.10 -14.04 -11.46
C LEU A 207 10.27 -14.72 -12.57
N SER A 208 9.22 -15.46 -12.20
CA SER A 208 8.38 -16.17 -13.17
C SER A 208 7.78 -15.23 -14.21
N TYR A 209 7.46 -15.74 -15.40
CA TYR A 209 6.84 -14.96 -16.48
C TYR A 209 7.65 -13.75 -16.99
N ASN A 210 8.97 -13.72 -16.75
CA ASN A 210 9.91 -12.82 -17.41
C ASN A 210 10.54 -13.47 -18.65
N ASN A 211 11.25 -12.68 -19.46
CA ASN A 211 11.99 -13.17 -20.62
C ASN A 211 13.51 -13.24 -20.33
N LEU A 212 13.86 -13.91 -19.23
CA LEU A 212 15.25 -14.04 -18.78
C LEU A 212 16.06 -14.89 -19.76
N THR A 213 17.05 -14.27 -20.39
CA THR A 213 17.99 -14.97 -21.29
C THR A 213 19.26 -15.42 -20.58
N PHE A 214 19.54 -14.87 -19.40
CA PHE A 214 20.70 -15.18 -18.56
C PHE A 214 20.30 -15.09 -17.08
N LEU A 215 20.93 -15.90 -16.23
CA LEU A 215 20.73 -15.96 -14.78
C LEU A 215 21.99 -15.49 -14.05
#